data_AF-A0A2U2DTX7-F1
#
_entry.id   AF-A0A2U2DTX7-F1
#
_cell.length_a   1.000
_cell.length_b   1.000
_cell.length_c   1.000
_cell.angle_alpha   90.00
_cell.angle_beta   90.00
_cell.angle_gamma   90.00
#
_symmetry.space_group_name_H-M   'P 1'
#
loop_
_entity.id
_entity.type
_entity.pdbx_description
1 polymer ?
#
loop_
_entity_poly.entity_id
_entity_poly.type
_entity_poly.pdbx_seq_one_letter_code
_entity_poly.pdbx_strand_id
1 'polypeptide(L)'
;MAGLGAVINGAQAQGGAPQQPGQAEQPNFGEEQATPEEQQQYDKIVANAMNITYDQKMLPRVIQMLEGEGDPIEGLAQTAAVIISRVMQSAQQAGVELDGIVAFHAGTEILEDLAELSKEAEVHDFSQNPDDLETAYFRTLDNVRVMMQESGQIKQQDAQADMQKLQAMDQSGDLEKMLVGLAERDQRGRAPAEDQSQTPAGRGLMPQEA
;
A
#
# COMPACT_ATOMS: atom_id res chain seq x y z
N MET A 1 -60.75 56.97 13.75
CA MET A 1 -61.20 56.07 12.66
C MET A 1 -60.13 54.99 12.56
N ALA A 2 -60.28 53.82 13.18
CA ALA A 2 -61.18 52.69 12.87
C ALA A 2 -60.81 51.95 11.57
N GLY A 3 -60.52 50.65 11.69
CA GLY A 3 -60.24 49.67 10.62
C GLY A 3 -58.92 48.93 10.87
N LEU A 4 -58.82 47.84 11.64
CA LEU A 4 -59.44 46.50 11.53
C LEU A 4 -59.31 45.90 10.11
N GLY A 5 -58.33 45.00 9.94
CA GLY A 5 -58.12 44.16 8.76
C GLY A 5 -57.53 42.82 9.19
N ALA A 6 -58.10 41.73 8.66
CA ALA A 6 -58.14 40.39 9.24
C ALA A 6 -56.89 39.50 9.01
N VAL A 7 -56.89 38.43 9.80
CA VAL A 7 -56.04 37.24 9.88
C VAL A 7 -56.16 36.36 8.63
N ILE A 8 -55.08 35.74 8.12
CA ILE A 8 -55.14 34.41 7.48
C ILE A 8 -53.87 33.59 7.80
N ASN A 9 -54.12 32.40 8.37
CA ASN A 9 -53.21 31.28 8.59
C ASN A 9 -52.55 30.78 7.28
N GLY A 10 -51.22 30.61 7.30
CA GLY A 10 -50.47 29.83 6.31
C GLY A 10 -49.79 28.64 6.98
N ALA A 11 -50.26 27.44 6.66
CA ALA A 11 -49.77 26.16 7.15
C ALA A 11 -48.28 25.94 6.84
N GLN A 12 -47.49 25.62 7.88
CA GLN A 12 -46.15 25.06 7.70
C GLN A 12 -46.29 23.56 7.41
N ALA A 13 -46.05 23.21 6.16
CA ALA A 13 -45.91 21.84 5.70
C ALA A 13 -44.65 21.20 6.31
N GLN A 14 -44.84 20.02 6.90
CA GLN A 14 -43.78 19.09 7.27
C GLN A 14 -43.06 18.64 5.99
N GLY A 15 -41.88 19.18 5.73
CA GLY A 15 -40.94 18.66 4.75
C GLY A 15 -40.21 17.47 5.34
N GLY A 16 -40.41 16.30 4.74
CA GLY A 16 -39.72 15.06 5.11
C GLY A 16 -38.21 15.19 4.99
N ALA A 17 -37.50 14.56 5.94
CA ALA A 17 -36.06 14.44 5.90
C ALA A 17 -35.62 13.71 4.62
N PRO A 18 -34.64 14.22 3.87
CA PRO A 18 -34.04 13.48 2.76
C PRO A 18 -33.34 12.23 3.31
N GLN A 19 -33.84 11.06 2.91
CA GLN A 19 -33.13 9.80 3.07
C GLN A 19 -31.83 9.87 2.28
N GLN A 20 -30.70 9.82 2.98
CA GLN A 20 -29.39 9.73 2.36
C GLN A 20 -29.33 8.44 1.51
N PRO A 21 -28.91 8.54 0.23
CA PRO A 21 -28.64 7.37 -0.59
C PRO A 21 -27.52 6.55 0.05
N GLY A 22 -27.69 5.22 0.02
CA GLY A 22 -26.84 4.24 0.67
C GLY A 22 -25.36 4.55 0.51
N GLN A 23 -24.67 4.56 1.64
CA GLN A 23 -23.22 4.45 1.68
C GLN A 23 -22.86 3.21 0.85
N ALA A 24 -22.19 3.43 -0.28
CA ALA A 24 -21.42 2.36 -0.89
C ALA A 24 -20.49 1.85 0.22
N GLU A 25 -20.65 0.60 0.64
CA GLU A 25 -19.65 -0.09 1.45
C GLU A 25 -18.34 0.07 0.70
N GLN A 26 -17.49 0.97 1.19
CA GLN A 26 -16.12 1.05 0.72
C GLN A 26 -15.54 -0.35 0.90
N PRO A 27 -14.89 -0.92 -0.11
CA PRO A 27 -14.18 -2.18 0.06
C PRO A 27 -13.26 -2.01 1.26
N ASN A 28 -13.58 -2.71 2.35
CA ASN A 28 -12.72 -2.83 3.50
C ASN A 28 -11.52 -3.65 3.04
N PHE A 29 -10.51 -2.97 2.50
CA PHE A 29 -9.16 -3.47 2.42
C PHE A 29 -8.70 -3.56 3.88
N GLY A 30 -9.11 -4.65 4.54
CA GLY A 30 -8.75 -4.89 5.92
C GLY A 30 -7.24 -4.79 6.06
N GLU A 31 -6.79 -4.24 7.18
CA GLU A 31 -5.40 -4.27 7.61
C GLU A 31 -4.99 -5.74 7.76
N GLU A 32 -4.65 -6.38 6.65
CA GLU A 32 -4.23 -7.76 6.59
C GLU A 32 -2.87 -7.79 7.28
N GLN A 33 -2.86 -8.31 8.51
CA GLN A 33 -1.64 -8.38 9.31
C GLN A 33 -0.64 -9.28 8.57
N ALA A 34 0.57 -8.76 8.35
CA ALA A 34 1.63 -9.51 7.71
C ALA A 34 1.83 -10.84 8.44
N THR A 35 1.90 -11.92 7.66
CA THR A 35 2.26 -13.24 8.17
C THR A 35 3.70 -13.25 8.67
N PRO A 36 4.08 -14.19 9.56
CA PRO A 36 5.47 -14.31 10.02
C PRO A 36 6.47 -14.50 8.87
N GLU A 37 6.06 -15.18 7.80
CA GLU A 37 6.87 -15.39 6.60
C GLU A 37 7.06 -14.09 5.80
N GLU A 38 6.00 -13.29 5.62
CA GLU A 38 6.06 -11.98 4.96
C GLU A 38 6.93 -11.00 5.75
N GLN A 39 6.78 -10.96 7.08
CA GLN A 39 7.63 -10.13 7.94
C GLN A 39 9.11 -10.51 7.82
N GLN A 40 9.43 -11.80 7.76
CA GLN A 40 10.82 -12.23 7.57
C GLN A 40 11.40 -11.84 6.21
N GLN A 41 10.58 -11.84 5.16
CA GLN A 41 11.00 -11.35 3.84
C GLN A 41 11.23 -9.84 3.90
N TYR A 42 10.29 -9.10 4.49
CA TYR A 42 10.38 -7.66 4.71
C TYR A 42 11.69 -7.27 5.41
N ASP A 43 11.93 -7.86 6.59
CA ASP A 43 13.11 -7.58 7.42
C ASP A 43 14.41 -7.82 6.65
N LYS A 44 14.46 -8.89 5.84
CA LYS A 44 15.64 -9.20 5.01
C LYS A 44 15.85 -8.19 3.89
N ILE A 45 14.78 -7.77 3.23
CA ILE A 45 14.86 -6.76 2.15
C ILE A 45 15.38 -5.45 2.72
N VAL A 46 14.74 -4.96 3.79
CA VAL A 46 15.13 -3.71 4.46
C VAL A 46 16.55 -3.80 4.99
N ALA A 47 16.91 -4.86 5.73
CA ALA A 47 18.26 -5.00 6.26
C ALA A 47 19.34 -5.02 5.16
N ASN A 48 19.07 -5.70 4.04
CA ASN A 48 19.99 -5.70 2.90
C ASN A 48 20.11 -4.32 2.26
N ALA A 49 19.00 -3.58 2.13
CA ALA A 49 19.03 -2.21 1.64
C ALA A 49 19.86 -1.31 2.56
N MET A 50 19.61 -1.34 3.88
CA MET A 50 20.36 -0.56 4.86
C MET A 50 21.86 -0.89 4.84
N ASN A 51 22.21 -2.18 4.70
CA ASN A 51 23.61 -2.59 4.56
C ASN A 51 24.26 -2.01 3.29
N ILE A 52 23.52 -1.81 2.21
CA ILE A 52 24.03 -1.18 0.97
C ILE A 52 24.14 0.34 1.17
N THR A 53 23.10 0.96 1.71
CA THR A 53 23.01 2.42 1.93
C THR A 53 24.12 2.93 2.84
N TYR A 54 24.31 2.28 3.98
CA TYR A 54 25.22 2.72 5.05
C TYR A 54 26.59 2.02 5.04
N ASP A 55 26.91 1.24 4.01
CA ASP A 55 28.29 0.75 3.85
C ASP A 55 29.26 1.93 3.71
N GLN A 56 30.35 1.92 4.47
CA GLN A 56 31.29 3.05 4.54
C GLN A 56 31.85 3.49 3.18
N LYS A 57 31.92 2.58 2.20
CA LYS A 57 32.43 2.89 0.85
C LYS A 57 31.32 3.36 -0.07
N MET A 58 30.08 2.96 0.19
CA MET A 58 28.92 3.30 -0.62
C MET A 58 28.25 4.59 -0.16
N LEU A 59 28.22 4.87 1.13
CA LEU A 59 27.51 6.02 1.71
C LEU A 59 27.84 7.35 1.02
N PRO A 60 29.13 7.71 0.77
CA PRO A 60 29.42 8.96 0.06
C PRO A 60 28.84 9.01 -1.35
N ARG A 61 28.78 7.86 -2.04
CA ARG A 61 28.19 7.75 -3.37
C ARG A 61 26.67 7.82 -3.31
N VAL A 62 26.04 7.24 -2.28
CA VAL A 62 24.59 7.34 -2.07
C VAL A 62 24.22 8.80 -1.86
N ILE A 63 24.91 9.53 -0.98
CA ILE A 63 24.69 10.96 -0.75
C ILE A 63 24.86 11.75 -2.05
N GLN A 64 25.92 11.48 -2.81
CA GLN A 64 26.13 12.11 -4.12
C GLN A 64 24.97 11.84 -5.11
N MET A 65 24.43 10.63 -5.11
CA MET A 65 23.29 10.29 -5.98
C MET A 65 22.00 11.00 -5.54
N LEU A 66 21.80 11.21 -4.24
CA LEU A 66 20.66 11.98 -3.71
C LEU A 66 20.66 13.44 -4.18
N GLU A 67 21.82 14.03 -4.51
CA GLU A 67 21.89 15.38 -5.09
C GLU A 67 21.22 15.47 -6.48
N GLY A 68 21.12 14.34 -7.21
CA GLY A 68 20.34 14.24 -8.45
C GLY A 68 20.70 15.23 -9.56
N GLU A 69 21.99 15.60 -9.70
CA GLU A 69 22.46 16.64 -10.63
C GLU A 69 21.71 17.99 -10.49
N GLY A 70 21.20 18.29 -9.29
CA GLY A 70 20.41 19.49 -8.98
C GLY A 70 18.89 19.29 -9.01
N ASP A 71 18.40 18.09 -9.30
CA ASP A 71 17.02 17.65 -9.06
C ASP A 71 17.00 16.60 -7.92
N PRO A 72 16.84 17.02 -6.65
CA PRO A 72 16.85 16.07 -5.53
C PRO A 72 15.69 15.07 -5.58
N ILE A 73 14.56 15.40 -6.21
CA ILE A 73 13.42 14.48 -6.37
C ILE A 73 13.83 13.33 -7.28
N GLU A 74 14.50 13.64 -8.40
CA GLU A 74 15.07 12.62 -9.28
C GLU A 74 16.21 11.85 -8.60
N GLY A 75 17.08 12.55 -7.86
CA GLY A 75 18.17 11.95 -7.10
C GLY A 75 17.68 10.89 -6.11
N LEU A 76 16.67 11.24 -5.30
CA LEU A 76 16.03 10.31 -4.37
C LEU A 76 15.41 9.12 -5.13
N ALA A 77 14.63 9.39 -6.17
CA ALA A 77 13.92 8.35 -6.92
C ALA A 77 14.85 7.35 -7.59
N GLN A 78 15.90 7.85 -8.25
CA GLN A 78 16.89 7.01 -8.92
C GLN A 78 17.73 6.21 -7.92
N THR A 79 18.11 6.83 -6.79
CA THR A 79 18.87 6.16 -5.73
C THR A 79 18.07 5.01 -5.12
N ALA A 80 16.81 5.27 -4.74
CA ALA A 80 15.92 4.24 -4.21
C ALA A 80 15.73 3.09 -5.22
N ALA A 81 15.48 3.40 -6.50
CA ALA A 81 15.31 2.39 -7.53
C ALA A 81 16.54 1.50 -7.73
N VAL A 82 17.75 2.06 -7.68
CA VAL A 82 19.01 1.30 -7.77
C VAL A 82 19.17 0.35 -6.57
N ILE A 83 18.90 0.82 -5.36
CA ILE A 83 19.03 0.03 -4.14
C ILE A 83 18.00 -1.11 -4.13
N ILE A 84 16.72 -0.79 -4.37
CA ILE A 84 15.63 -1.77 -4.45
C ILE A 84 15.95 -2.84 -5.51
N SER A 85 16.33 -2.42 -6.72
CA SER A 85 16.68 -3.35 -7.80
C SER A 85 17.83 -4.27 -7.43
N ARG A 86 18.84 -3.76 -6.71
CA ARG A 86 19.98 -4.57 -6.25
C ARG A 86 19.56 -5.61 -5.19
N VAL A 87 18.67 -5.24 -4.28
CA VAL A 87 18.12 -6.18 -3.28
C VAL A 87 17.28 -7.26 -3.96
N MET A 88 16.40 -6.88 -4.89
CA MET A 88 15.58 -7.83 -5.66
C MET A 88 16.44 -8.80 -6.48
N GLN A 89 17.47 -8.30 -7.16
CA GLN A 89 18.41 -9.14 -7.89
C GLN A 89 19.16 -10.11 -6.97
N SER A 90 19.56 -9.66 -5.78
CA SER A 90 20.20 -10.53 -4.78
C SER A 90 19.27 -11.64 -4.30
N ALA A 91 17.99 -11.33 -4.05
CA ALA A 91 16.99 -12.33 -3.66
C ALA A 91 16.77 -13.35 -4.78
N GLN A 92 16.62 -12.88 -6.03
CA GLN A 92 16.48 -13.75 -7.20
C GLN A 92 17.68 -14.68 -7.38
N GLN A 93 18.91 -14.15 -7.24
CA GLN A 93 20.14 -14.95 -7.31
C GLN A 93 20.23 -16.01 -6.21
N ALA A 94 19.65 -15.74 -5.04
CA ALA A 94 19.52 -16.70 -3.94
C ALA A 94 18.38 -17.70 -4.15
N GLY A 95 17.62 -17.62 -5.25
CA GLY A 95 16.46 -18.46 -5.51
C GLY A 95 15.26 -18.16 -4.60
N VAL A 96 15.22 -16.96 -4.01
CA VAL A 96 14.12 -16.50 -3.17
C VAL A 96 13.16 -15.69 -4.05
N GLU A 97 11.94 -16.19 -4.19
CA GLU A 97 10.83 -15.43 -4.77
C GLU A 97 10.34 -14.44 -3.71
N LEU A 98 10.31 -13.16 -4.06
CA LEU A 98 9.82 -12.11 -3.17
C LEU A 98 8.33 -11.93 -3.40
N ASP A 99 7.57 -11.86 -2.31
CA ASP A 99 6.18 -11.44 -2.39
C ASP A 99 6.10 -9.97 -2.86
N GLY A 100 5.18 -9.67 -3.77
CA GLY A 100 5.05 -8.36 -4.38
C GLY A 100 4.58 -7.27 -3.42
N ILE A 101 3.69 -7.61 -2.48
CA ILE A 101 3.19 -6.67 -1.46
C ILE A 101 4.31 -6.39 -0.45
N VAL A 102 5.04 -7.43 -0.05
CA VAL A 102 6.21 -7.26 0.84
C VAL A 102 7.29 -6.39 0.19
N ALA A 103 7.62 -6.63 -1.07
CA ALA A 103 8.59 -5.82 -1.81
C ALA A 103 8.13 -4.36 -1.97
N PHE A 104 6.84 -4.14 -2.16
CA PHE A 104 6.24 -2.80 -2.23
C PHE A 104 6.41 -2.04 -0.91
N HIS A 105 5.99 -2.62 0.21
CA HIS A 105 6.13 -1.97 1.53
C HIS A 105 7.60 -1.72 1.90
N ALA A 106 8.48 -2.69 1.65
CA ALA A 106 9.91 -2.53 1.92
C ALA A 106 10.52 -1.44 1.03
N GLY A 107 10.07 -1.33 -0.23
CA GLY A 107 10.47 -0.24 -1.13
C GLY A 107 10.10 1.14 -0.60
N THR A 108 8.91 1.27 0.01
CA THR A 108 8.49 2.52 0.68
C THR A 108 9.39 2.86 1.86
N GLU A 109 9.68 1.91 2.76
CA GLU A 109 10.58 2.18 3.91
C GLU A 109 11.99 2.58 3.45
N ILE A 110 12.51 1.93 2.39
CA ILE A 110 13.82 2.29 1.81
C ILE A 110 13.82 3.73 1.28
N LEU A 111 12.75 4.15 0.60
CA LEU A 111 12.63 5.51 0.08
C LEU A 111 12.56 6.54 1.22
N GLU A 112 11.77 6.26 2.26
CA GLU A 112 11.62 7.13 3.43
C GLU A 112 12.94 7.29 4.20
N ASP A 113 13.69 6.19 4.39
CA ASP A 113 15.01 6.25 5.02
C ASP A 113 16.01 7.07 4.19
N LEU A 114 16.00 6.92 2.86
CA LEU A 114 16.83 7.74 1.97
C LEU A 114 16.44 9.22 1.99
N ALA A 115 15.15 9.52 2.17
CA ALA A 115 14.67 10.89 2.31
C ALA A 115 15.14 11.52 3.63
N GLU A 116 15.14 10.76 4.74
CA GLU A 116 15.71 11.22 6.00
C GLU A 116 17.23 11.38 5.90
N LEU A 117 17.93 10.45 5.24
CA LEU A 117 19.37 10.57 4.97
C LEU A 117 19.70 11.82 4.13
N SER A 118 18.89 12.13 3.12
CA SER A 118 19.01 13.36 2.31
C SER A 118 18.94 14.62 3.18
N LYS A 119 18.02 14.64 4.15
CA LYS A 119 17.87 15.73 5.11
C LYS A 119 19.05 15.81 6.07
N GLU A 120 19.49 14.69 6.65
CA GLU A 120 20.66 14.64 7.53
C GLU A 120 21.96 15.09 6.84
N ALA A 121 22.09 14.77 5.55
CA ALA A 121 23.21 15.19 4.70
C ALA A 121 23.08 16.62 4.16
N GLU A 122 22.05 17.37 4.56
CA GLU A 122 21.76 18.73 4.11
C GLU A 122 21.56 18.86 2.58
N VAL A 123 21.12 17.79 1.90
CA VAL A 123 20.83 17.78 0.45
C VAL A 123 19.46 18.37 0.15
N HIS A 124 18.40 17.77 0.69
CA HIS A 124 17.01 18.24 0.57
C HIS A 124 16.15 17.69 1.72
N ASP A 125 15.30 18.53 2.29
CA ASP A 125 14.34 18.14 3.34
C ASP A 125 12.95 17.89 2.74
N PHE A 126 12.68 16.63 2.39
CA PHE A 126 11.41 16.18 1.83
C PHE A 126 10.22 16.32 2.80
N SER A 127 10.46 16.53 4.10
CA SER A 127 9.36 16.75 5.06
C SER A 127 8.70 18.12 4.92
N GLN A 128 9.36 19.08 4.25
CA GLN A 128 8.82 20.43 4.03
C GLN A 128 7.77 20.47 2.92
N ASN A 129 7.82 19.53 1.97
CA ASN A 129 6.88 19.44 0.86
C ASN A 129 6.49 17.98 0.60
N PRO A 130 5.34 17.51 1.12
CA PRO A 130 4.87 16.14 0.91
C PRO A 130 4.77 15.73 -0.56
N ASP A 131 4.44 16.68 -1.45
CA ASP A 131 4.33 16.43 -2.90
C ASP A 131 5.67 16.00 -3.51
N ASP A 132 6.81 16.45 -2.97
CA ASP A 132 8.15 16.07 -3.45
C ASP A 132 8.41 14.59 -3.18
N LEU A 133 8.08 14.12 -1.96
CA LEU A 133 8.26 12.73 -1.56
C LEU A 133 7.32 11.81 -2.35
N GLU A 134 6.05 12.19 -2.52
CA GLU A 134 5.10 11.45 -3.35
C GLU A 134 5.55 11.38 -4.81
N THR A 135 6.08 12.48 -5.36
CA THR A 135 6.63 12.50 -6.72
C THR A 135 7.84 11.57 -6.83
N ALA A 136 8.78 11.62 -5.88
CA ALA A 136 9.93 10.73 -5.84
C ALA A 136 9.51 9.26 -5.74
N TYR A 137 8.47 8.97 -4.97
CA TYR A 137 7.89 7.64 -4.83
C TYR A 137 7.39 7.08 -6.16
N PHE A 138 6.54 7.82 -6.88
CA PHE A 138 6.05 7.35 -8.18
C PHE A 138 7.16 7.21 -9.22
N ARG A 139 8.15 8.11 -9.22
CA ARG A 139 9.33 8.00 -10.08
C ARG A 139 10.18 6.77 -9.72
N THR A 140 10.31 6.44 -8.44
CA THR A 140 11.01 5.24 -7.98
C THR A 140 10.38 3.99 -8.57
N LEU A 141 9.05 3.86 -8.47
CA LEU A 141 8.33 2.71 -9.02
C LEU A 141 8.50 2.60 -10.54
N ASP A 142 8.46 3.72 -11.26
CA ASP A 142 8.69 3.72 -12.70
C ASP A 142 10.13 3.31 -13.05
N ASN A 143 11.11 3.85 -12.34
CA ASN A 143 12.53 3.51 -12.51
C ASN A 143 12.79 2.02 -12.24
N VAL A 144 12.22 1.46 -11.17
CA VAL A 144 12.30 0.01 -10.89
C VAL A 144 11.68 -0.79 -12.03
N ARG A 145 10.48 -0.41 -12.49
CA ARG A 145 9.81 -1.07 -13.63
C ARG A 145 10.70 -1.05 -14.88
N VAL A 146 11.31 0.09 -15.21
CA VAL A 146 12.21 0.23 -16.36
C VAL A 146 13.44 -0.68 -16.19
N MET A 147 14.10 -0.67 -15.03
CA MET A 147 15.25 -1.54 -14.75
C MET A 147 14.90 -3.04 -14.84
N MET A 148 13.71 -3.43 -14.38
CA MET A 148 13.22 -4.81 -14.50
C MET A 148 12.91 -5.19 -15.97
N GLN A 149 12.43 -4.26 -16.79
CA GLN A 149 12.25 -4.48 -18.23
C GLN A 149 13.60 -4.63 -18.95
N GLU A 150 14.56 -3.75 -18.67
CA GLU A 150 15.89 -3.76 -19.29
C GLU A 150 16.69 -5.02 -18.92
N SER A 151 16.54 -5.51 -17.69
CA SER A 151 17.16 -6.78 -17.25
C SER A 151 16.45 -8.04 -17.76
N GLY A 152 15.31 -7.88 -18.45
CA GLY A 152 14.51 -9.00 -18.97
C GLY A 152 13.72 -9.77 -17.89
N GLN A 153 13.67 -9.26 -16.65
CA GLN A 153 12.80 -9.80 -15.60
C GLN A 153 11.32 -9.57 -15.94
N ILE A 154 10.99 -8.37 -16.46
CA ILE A 154 9.69 -8.11 -17.07
C ILE A 154 9.81 -8.34 -18.58
N LYS A 155 9.28 -9.46 -19.05
CA LYS A 155 9.19 -9.77 -20.47
C LYS A 155 8.00 -9.05 -21.08
N GLN A 156 8.25 -7.98 -21.82
CA GLN A 156 7.21 -7.20 -22.47
C GLN A 156 6.32 -8.05 -23.41
N GLN A 157 6.89 -9.10 -24.02
CA GLN A 157 6.14 -10.06 -24.84
C GLN A 157 5.13 -10.87 -24.02
N ASP A 158 5.52 -11.32 -22.82
CA ASP A 158 4.63 -12.08 -21.94
C ASP A 158 3.48 -11.19 -21.45
N ALA A 159 3.79 -9.94 -21.06
CA ALA A 159 2.78 -8.96 -20.68
C ALA A 159 1.81 -8.63 -21.84
N GLN A 160 2.30 -8.52 -23.08
CA GLN A 160 1.44 -8.33 -24.26
C GLN A 160 0.58 -9.56 -24.54
N ALA A 161 1.13 -10.77 -24.40
CA ALA A 161 0.40 -12.01 -24.59
C ALA A 161 -0.71 -12.16 -23.52
N ASP A 162 -0.41 -11.84 -22.27
CA ASP A 162 -1.38 -11.84 -21.16
C ASP A 162 -2.49 -10.81 -21.40
N MET A 163 -2.15 -9.60 -21.88
CA MET A 163 -3.14 -8.58 -22.24
C MET A 163 -4.05 -9.05 -23.39
N GLN A 164 -3.48 -9.66 -24.43
CA GLN A 164 -4.28 -10.22 -25.54
C GLN A 164 -5.20 -11.34 -25.06
N LYS A 165 -4.72 -12.18 -24.14
CA LYS A 165 -5.53 -13.23 -23.51
C LYS A 165 -6.67 -12.63 -22.68
N LEU A 166 -6.42 -11.58 -21.90
CA LEU A 166 -7.45 -10.86 -21.15
C LEU A 166 -8.51 -10.27 -22.09
N GLN A 167 -8.09 -9.61 -23.17
CA GLN A 167 -9.00 -9.09 -24.19
C GLN A 167 -9.84 -10.18 -24.86
N ALA A 168 -9.24 -11.34 -25.16
CA ALA A 168 -9.97 -12.47 -25.72
C ALA A 168 -11.00 -13.05 -24.74
N MET A 169 -10.64 -13.13 -23.44
CA MET A 169 -11.56 -13.60 -22.38
C MET A 169 -12.71 -12.63 -22.12
N ASP A 170 -12.46 -11.32 -22.26
CA ASP A 170 -13.49 -10.29 -22.19
C ASP A 170 -14.47 -10.44 -23.36
N GLN A 171 -13.95 -10.55 -24.59
CA GLN A 171 -14.76 -10.76 -25.79
C GLN A 171 -15.57 -12.06 -25.78
N SER A 172 -15.06 -13.13 -25.15
CA SER A 172 -15.79 -14.39 -25.00
C SER A 172 -16.75 -14.42 -23.81
N GLY A 173 -16.74 -13.39 -22.96
CA GLY A 173 -17.49 -13.34 -21.69
C GLY A 173 -16.97 -14.31 -20.63
N ASP A 174 -15.78 -14.90 -20.82
CA ASP A 174 -15.17 -15.79 -19.83
C ASP A 174 -14.51 -15.02 -18.69
N LEU A 175 -14.08 -13.78 -18.94
CA LEU A 175 -13.55 -12.90 -17.89
C LEU A 175 -14.61 -12.63 -16.81
N GLU A 176 -15.85 -12.35 -17.21
CA GLU A 176 -16.95 -12.11 -16.28
C GLU A 176 -17.28 -13.36 -15.45
N LYS A 177 -17.30 -14.55 -16.05
CA LYS A 177 -17.48 -15.82 -15.32
C LYS A 177 -16.38 -16.05 -14.30
N MET A 178 -15.13 -15.72 -14.65
CA MET A 178 -14.00 -15.84 -13.74
C MET A 178 -14.14 -14.88 -12.56
N LEU A 179 -14.51 -13.61 -12.81
CA LEU A 179 -14.72 -12.61 -11.77
C LEU A 179 -15.87 -12.98 -10.81
N VAL A 180 -17.00 -13.46 -11.33
CA VAL A 180 -18.12 -13.95 -10.50
C VAL A 180 -17.66 -15.14 -9.66
N GLY A 181 -16.94 -16.09 -10.24
CA GLY A 181 -16.43 -17.26 -9.52
C GLY A 181 -15.42 -16.91 -8.41
N LEU A 182 -14.61 -15.87 -8.59
CA LEU A 182 -13.72 -15.34 -7.55
C LEU A 182 -14.53 -14.70 -6.40
N ALA A 183 -15.52 -13.85 -6.72
CA ALA A 183 -16.38 -13.23 -5.72
C ALA A 183 -17.13 -14.26 -4.87
N GLU A 184 -17.63 -15.35 -5.47
CA GLU A 184 -18.28 -16.45 -4.75
C GLU A 184 -17.32 -17.27 -3.87
N ARG A 185 -16.02 -17.28 -4.20
CA ARG A 185 -15.00 -17.99 -3.42
C ARG A 185 -14.55 -17.15 -2.22
N ASP A 186 -14.36 -15.85 -2.39
CA ASP A 186 -14.06 -14.92 -1.30
C ASP A 186 -15.18 -14.87 -0.25
N GLN A 187 -16.45 -14.87 -0.69
CA GLN A 187 -17.59 -14.94 0.23
C GLN A 187 -17.64 -16.26 1.03
N ARG A 188 -17.13 -17.36 0.47
CA ARG A 188 -17.04 -18.65 1.16
C ARG A 188 -15.82 -18.77 2.09
N GLY A 189 -14.75 -18.02 1.83
CA GLY A 189 -13.58 -17.93 2.71
C GLY A 189 -13.80 -17.05 3.94
N ARG A 190 -14.77 -16.12 3.90
CA ARG A 190 -15.13 -15.19 4.99
C ARG A 190 -16.22 -15.72 5.95
N ALA A 191 -16.38 -17.02 6.11
CA ALA A 191 -17.28 -17.53 7.15
C ALA A 191 -16.82 -16.99 8.52
N PRO A 192 -17.68 -16.29 9.28
CA PRO A 192 -17.29 -15.74 10.56
C PRO A 192 -16.90 -16.88 11.48
N ALA A 193 -15.72 -16.78 12.11
CA ALA A 193 -15.40 -17.59 13.27
C ALA A 193 -16.48 -17.31 14.31
N GLU A 194 -17.46 -18.21 14.44
CA GLU A 194 -18.45 -18.16 15.49
C GLU A 194 -17.70 -18.21 16.83
N ASP A 195 -17.80 -17.07 17.51
CA ASP A 195 -17.34 -16.76 18.85
C ASP A 195 -17.82 -17.82 19.85
N GLN A 196 -17.02 -18.87 20.04
CA GLN A 196 -17.14 -19.81 21.16
C GLN A 196 -16.42 -19.25 22.39
N SER A 197 -16.76 -18.04 22.84
CA SER A 197 -16.42 -17.57 24.19
C SER A 197 -17.53 -17.98 25.18
N GLN A 198 -17.74 -19.29 25.33
CA GLN A 198 -18.41 -19.82 26.51
C GLN A 198 -17.41 -19.90 27.66
N THR A 199 -17.25 -18.79 28.38
CA THR A 199 -16.61 -18.75 29.69
C THR A 199 -17.48 -19.52 30.69
N PRO A 200 -17.05 -20.66 31.26
CA PRO A 200 -17.82 -21.30 32.30
C PRO A 200 -17.65 -20.51 33.60
N ALA A 201 -18.72 -19.85 34.01
CA ALA A 201 -18.88 -19.32 35.36
C ALA A 201 -18.90 -20.48 36.37
N GLY A 202 -17.78 -20.69 37.09
CA GLY A 202 -17.70 -21.53 38.28
C GLY A 202 -16.74 -20.88 39.28
N ARG A 203 -17.19 -20.10 40.26
CA ARG A 203 -17.86 -20.46 41.52
C ARG A 203 -16.92 -21.16 42.53
N GLY A 204 -16.59 -20.43 43.59
CA GLY A 204 -15.91 -20.87 44.82
C GLY A 204 -14.86 -19.84 45.24
N LEU A 205 -15.14 -18.78 46.03
CA LEU A 205 -15.71 -18.69 47.38
C LEU A 205 -15.03 -19.60 48.43
N MET A 206 -14.20 -18.93 49.26
CA MET A 206 -13.85 -19.18 50.69
C MET A 206 -12.65 -20.10 50.99
N PRO A 207 -12.02 -20.01 52.20
CA PRO A 207 -11.92 -18.91 53.18
C PRO A 207 -10.46 -18.68 53.69
N GLN A 208 -10.36 -17.73 54.63
CA GLN A 208 -9.20 -17.36 55.47
C GLN A 208 -8.65 -18.50 56.35
N GLU A 209 -7.53 -18.18 57.03
CA GLU A 209 -6.90 -18.78 58.22
C GLU A 209 -5.75 -19.75 57.91
N ALA A 210 -4.54 -19.64 58.47
CA ALA A 210 -4.02 -18.91 59.63
C ALA A 210 -2.55 -18.46 59.41
#